data_AF-A0A1H7W3H2-F1
#
_entry.id   AF-A0A1H7W3H2-F1
#
_cell.length_a   1.000
_cell.length_b   1.000
_cell.length_c   1.000
_cell.angle_alpha   90.00
_cell.angle_beta   90.00
_cell.angle_gamma   90.00
#
_symmetry.space_group_name_H-M   'P 1'
#
loop_
_entity.id
_entity.type
_entity.pdbx_description
1 polymer ?
#
loop_
_entity_poly.entity_id
_entity_poly.type
_entity_poly.pdbx_seq_one_letter_code
_entity_poly.pdbx_strand_id
1 'polypeptide(L)' 'MIQLTTKELSFIEDEIRAEEITAKTMSWCASQCKEAGLKETLHKMAESHHLKVIELSNYLNRSTNLH' A
#
# COMPACT_ATOMS: atom_id res chain seq x y z
N MET A 1 -12.24 12.05 -17.87
CA MET A 1 -12.12 10.60 -18.11
C MET A 1 -10.65 10.35 -18.42
N ILE A 2 -9.91 9.66 -17.55
CA ILE A 2 -8.45 9.53 -17.69
C ILE A 2 -8.18 8.07 -18.06
N GLN A 3 -7.78 7.84 -19.31
CA GLN A 3 -7.26 6.55 -19.75
C GLN A 3 -5.75 6.59 -19.52
N LEU A 4 -5.28 5.70 -18.65
CA LEU A 4 -3.86 5.65 -18.29
C LEU A 4 -3.07 4.94 -19.38
N THR A 5 -1.88 5.45 -19.66
CA THR A 5 -0.90 4.79 -20.52
C THR A 5 -0.36 3.54 -19.82
N THR A 6 0.19 2.59 -20.58
CA THR A 6 0.86 1.40 -20.02
C THR A 6 1.95 1.76 -19.01
N LYS A 7 2.66 2.87 -19.24
CA LYS A 7 3.70 3.36 -18.32
C LYS A 7 3.11 3.82 -16.98
N GLU A 8 1.98 4.53 -17.02
CA GLU A 8 1.29 4.97 -15.80
C GLU A 8 0.70 3.78 -15.04
N LEU A 9 0.14 2.79 -15.74
CA LEU A 9 -0.33 1.54 -15.15
C LEU A 9 0.82 0.79 -14.44
N SER A 10 1.98 0.65 -15.09
CA SER A 10 3.14 0.01 -14.47
C SER A 10 3.63 0.75 -13.22
N PHE A 11 3.60 2.08 -13.22
CA PHE A 11 3.97 2.85 -12.03
C PHE A 11 3.01 2.63 -10.87
N ILE A 12 1.70 2.54 -11.14
CA ILE A 12 0.72 2.27 -10.09
C ILE A 12 0.91 0.87 -9.52
N GLU A 13 1.18 -0.13 -10.37
CA GLU A 13 1.50 -1.48 -9.91
C GLU A 13 2.76 -1.52 -9.04
N ASP A 14 3.81 -0.81 -9.44
CA ASP A 14 5.05 -0.73 -8.66
C ASP A 14 4.83 -0.04 -7.31
N GLU A 15 4.02 1.03 -7.29
CA GLU A 15 3.64 1.72 -6.06
C GLU A 15 2.86 0.80 -5.12
N ILE A 16 1.89 0.04 -5.64
CA ILE A 16 1.15 -0.97 -4.86
C ILE A 16 2.12 -1.98 -4.23
N ARG A 17 3.09 -2.50 -5.00
CA ARG A 17 4.10 -3.44 -4.49
C ARG A 17 4.96 -2.81 -3.40
N ALA A 18 5.40 -1.57 -3.58
CA ALA A 18 6.21 -0.85 -2.60
C ALA A 18 5.45 -0.63 -1.28
N GLU A 19 4.20 -0.21 -1.37
CA GLU A 19 3.29 0.00 -0.24
C GLU A 19 3.03 -1.32 0.52
N GLU A 20 2.82 -2.42 -0.20
CA GLU A 20 2.65 -3.74 0.42
C GLU A 20 3.90 -4.20 1.18
N ILE A 21 5.08 -4.07 0.58
CA ILE A 21 6.35 -4.44 1.22
C ILE A 21 6.56 -3.59 2.48
N THR A 22 6.26 -2.29 2.40
CA THR A 22 6.39 -1.36 3.51
C THR A 22 5.46 -1.75 4.65
N ALA A 23 4.17 -1.99 4.38
CA ALA A 23 3.18 -2.39 5.39
C ALA A 23 3.56 -3.70 6.09
N LYS A 24 3.97 -4.71 5.31
CA LYS A 24 4.42 -6.02 5.83
C LYS A 24 5.68 -5.86 6.69
N THR A 25 6.63 -5.05 6.25
CA THR A 25 7.87 -4.78 6.99
C THR A 25 7.57 -4.07 8.30
N MET A 26 6.70 -3.06 8.31
CA MET A 26 6.31 -2.36 9.53
C MET A 26 5.56 -3.26 10.52
N SER A 27 4.67 -4.13 10.02
CA SER A 27 4.00 -5.14 10.84
C SER A 27 5.00 -6.13 11.46
N TRP A 28 5.99 -6.56 10.69
CA TRP A 28 7.07 -7.39 11.19
C TRP A 28 7.89 -6.65 12.25
N CYS A 29 8.29 -5.41 12.03
CA CYS A 29 8.98 -4.58 13.03
C CYS A 29 8.15 -4.44 14.31
N ALA A 30 6.84 -4.20 14.22
CA ALA A 30 5.94 -4.13 15.37
C ALA A 30 5.93 -5.44 16.17
N SER A 31 5.98 -6.60 15.50
CA SER A 31 6.05 -7.91 16.15
C SER A 31 7.34 -8.13 16.95
N GLN A 32 8.43 -7.44 16.60
CA GLN A 32 9.71 -7.53 17.28
C GLN A 32 9.84 -6.52 18.45
N CYS A 33 8.90 -5.58 18.57
CA CYS A 33 8.95 -4.53 19.59
C CYS A 33 8.40 -5.02 20.94
N LYS A 34 9.14 -4.70 22.01
CA LYS A 34 8.72 -4.96 23.40
C LYS A 34 8.03 -3.76 24.05
N GLU A 35 8.37 -2.56 23.60
CA GLU A 35 7.77 -1.32 24.08
C GLU A 35 6.41 -1.12 23.40
N ALA A 36 5.37 -0.91 24.20
CA ALA A 36 3.98 -0.93 23.74
C ALA A 36 3.63 0.27 22.85
N GLY A 37 4.15 1.46 23.16
CA GLY A 37 3.93 2.68 22.39
C GLY A 37 4.49 2.58 20.98
N LEU A 38 5.75 2.17 20.85
CA LEU A 38 6.44 1.97 19.58
C LEU A 38 5.78 0.88 18.75
N LYS A 39 5.37 -0.23 19.38
CA LYS A 39 4.62 -1.30 18.71
C LYS A 39 3.31 -0.76 18.12
N GLU A 40 2.55 0.00 18.90
CA GLU A 40 1.29 0.60 18.45
C GLU A 40 1.51 1.61 17.32
N THR A 41 2.54 2.45 17.40
CA THR A 41 2.91 3.37 16.33
C THR A 41 3.21 2.62 15.03
N LEU A 42 4.02 1.56 15.09
CA LEU A 42 4.35 0.75 13.91
C LEU A 42 3.12 0.05 13.33
N HIS A 43 2.19 -0.43 14.16
CA HIS A 43 0.92 -0.99 13.70
C HIS A 43 0.06 0.04 12.96
N LYS A 44 -0.08 1.25 13.50
CA LYS A 44 -0.83 2.33 12.84
C LYS A 44 -0.21 2.73 11.51
N MET A 45 1.12 2.78 11.44
CA MET A 45 1.82 3.04 10.18
C MET A 45 1.55 1.93 9.16
N ALA A 46 1.68 0.65 9.57
CA ALA A 46 1.37 -0.48 8.71
C ALA A 46 -0.08 -0.46 8.21
N GLU A 47 -1.05 -0.14 9.08
CA GLU A 47 -2.46 0.01 8.72
C GLU A 47 -2.67 1.11 7.67
N SER A 48 -2.02 2.27 7.85
CA SER A 48 -2.05 3.37 6.88
C SER A 48 -1.56 2.94 5.50
N HIS A 49 -0.45 2.20 5.42
CA HIS A 49 0.06 1.67 4.15
C HIS A 49 -0.88 0.60 3.55
N HIS A 50 -1.50 -0.27 4.38
CA HIS A 50 -2.51 -1.22 3.91
C HIS A 50 -3.74 -0.52 3.31
N LEU A 51 -4.23 0.56 3.94
CA LEU A 51 -5.31 1.37 3.37
C LEU A 51 -4.91 2.00 2.03
N LYS A 52 -3.64 2.42 1.90
CA LYS A 52 -3.12 2.97 0.64
C LYS A 52 -3.09 1.94 -0.48
N VAL A 53 -2.67 0.70 -0.19
CA VAL A 53 -2.74 -0.43 -1.14
C VAL A 53 -4.17 -0.63 -1.64
N ILE A 54 -5.16 -0.61 -0.74
CA ILE A 54 -6.57 -0.76 -1.12
C ILE A 54 -7.03 0.38 -2.02
N GLU A 55 -6.68 1.63 -1.68
CA GLU A 55 -7.00 2.81 -2.49
C GLU A 55 -6.41 2.71 -3.91
N LEU A 56 -5.11 2.42 -4.01
CA LEU A 56 -4.40 2.31 -5.28
C LEU A 56 -4.92 1.13 -6.11
N SER A 57 -5.19 -0.02 -5.48
CA SER A 57 -5.76 -1.18 -6.17
C SER A 57 -7.15 -0.88 -6.73
N ASN A 58 -7.99 -0.17 -5.96
CA ASN A 58 -9.30 0.27 -6.43
C ASN A 58 -9.19 1.28 -7.58
N TYR A 59 -8.23 2.20 -7.52
CA TYR A 59 -7.95 3.15 -8.59
C TYR A 59 -7.52 2.42 -9.87
N LEU A 60 -6.56 1.50 -9.76
CA LEU A 60 -6.07 0.67 -10.87
C LEU A 60 -7.23 -0.11 -11.51
N ASN A 61 -8.04 -0.81 -10.71
CA ASN A 61 -9.20 -1.57 -11.19
C ASN A 61 -10.23 -0.69 -11.91
N ARG A 62 -10.47 0.54 -11.47
CA ARG A 62 -11.36 1.48 -12.16
C ARG A 62 -10.77 1.97 -13.48
N SER A 63 -9.45 2.12 -13.54
CA SER A 63 -8.75 2.53 -14.77
C SER A 63 -8.70 1.42 -15.82
N THR A 64 -8.72 0.15 -15.41
CA THR A 64 -8.68 -1.02 -16.30
C THR A 64 -10.07 -1.55 -16.70
N ASN A 65 -11.10 -1.43 -15.85
CA ASN A 65 -12.50 -1.84 -16.16
C ASN A 65 -13.22 -0.93 -17.17
N LEU A 66 -12.54 0.07 -17.74
CA LEU A 66 -13.05 0.90 -18.84
C LEU A 66 -12.74 0.31 -20.24
N HIS A 67 -12.38 -0.98 -20.30
CA HIS A 67 -12.12 -1.73 -21.53
C HIS A 67 -13.20 -2.77 -21.83
#